data_AF-A0AAW5RSG0-F1
#
_entry.id   AF-A0AAW5RSG0-F1
#
_cell.length_a   1.000
_cell.length_b   1.000
_cell.length_c   1.000
_cell.angle_alpha   90.00
_cell.angle_beta   90.00
_cell.angle_gamma   90.00
#
_symmetry.space_group_name_H-M   'P 1'
#
loop_
_entity.id
_entity.type
_entity.pdbx_description
1 polymer ?
#
loop_
_entity_poly.entity_id
_entity_poly.type
_entity_poly.pdbx_seq_one_letter_code
_entity_poly.pdbx_strand_id
1 'polypeptide(L)'
;MNSLSKKSSQDVINELSNHLGIEKHNQTIFHLTHINDKEKKLSLKNGHNLAPEPWFIVDENDEVKTMFSVKTLIEFLQSAKKIQNDNFELKLEKAIYQQIPIDFNDVWTVAMDEIKHQVSKGIKEVNIDLDQLISNIHTKHPNLFINMKEMMQKGKK
;
A
#
# COMPACT_ATOMS: atom_id res chain seq x y z
N MET A 1 -10.98 31.83 8.49
CA MET A 1 -11.99 30.76 8.34
C MET A 1 -11.88 30.22 6.93
N ASN A 2 -11.25 29.06 6.73
CA ASN A 2 -11.09 28.45 5.40
C ASN A 2 -12.43 27.82 5.01
N SER A 3 -13.08 28.38 3.99
CA SER A 3 -14.19 27.73 3.30
C SER A 3 -13.64 26.50 2.58
N LEU A 4 -13.80 25.33 3.19
CA LEU A 4 -13.71 24.04 2.50
C LEU A 4 -14.85 24.03 1.47
N SER A 5 -14.57 24.50 0.25
CA SER A 5 -15.50 24.33 -0.86
C SER A 5 -15.61 22.82 -1.08
N LYS A 6 -16.78 22.26 -0.78
CA LYS A 6 -17.12 20.88 -1.10
C LYS A 6 -16.80 20.67 -2.58
N LYS A 7 -15.82 19.81 -2.90
CA LYS A 7 -15.52 19.44 -4.29
C LYS A 7 -16.81 18.93 -4.94
N SER A 8 -17.12 19.37 -6.15
CA SER A 8 -18.30 18.87 -6.86
C SER A 8 -18.11 17.38 -7.15
N SER A 9 -19.20 16.63 -7.23
CA SER A 9 -19.17 15.23 -7.68
C SER A 9 -18.37 15.05 -8.99
N GLN A 10 -18.47 15.98 -9.92
CA GLN A 10 -17.73 15.92 -11.17
C GLN A 10 -16.22 16.06 -10.98
N ASP A 11 -15.76 16.87 -10.02
CA ASP A 11 -14.34 17.04 -9.71
C ASP A 11 -13.77 15.74 -9.14
N VAL A 12 -14.51 15.10 -8.23
CA VAL A 12 -14.12 13.82 -7.61
C VAL A 12 -14.05 12.71 -8.67
N ILE A 13 -15.04 12.65 -9.57
CA ILE A 13 -15.06 11.67 -10.67
C ILE A 13 -13.87 11.89 -11.61
N ASN A 14 -13.58 13.14 -11.99
CA ASN A 14 -12.46 13.45 -12.87
C ASN A 14 -11.11 13.10 -12.23
N GLU A 15 -10.93 13.42 -10.94
CA GLU A 15 -9.73 13.10 -10.19
C GLU A 15 -9.48 11.59 -10.11
N LEU A 16 -10.50 10.81 -9.73
CA LEU A 16 -10.38 9.35 -9.66
C LEU A 16 -10.16 8.73 -11.05
N SER A 17 -10.85 9.23 -12.08
CA SER A 17 -10.69 8.74 -13.46
C SER A 17 -9.27 8.96 -13.96
N ASN A 18 -8.69 10.13 -13.68
CA ASN A 18 -7.31 10.43 -14.06
C ASN A 18 -6.31 9.49 -13.38
N HIS A 19 -6.50 9.19 -12.09
CA HIS A 19 -5.65 8.23 -11.38
C HIS A 19 -5.76 6.80 -11.91
N LEU A 20 -6.92 6.43 -12.46
CA LEU A 20 -7.17 5.11 -13.05
C LEU A 20 -6.84 5.04 -14.56
N GLY A 21 -6.42 6.15 -15.17
CA GLY A 21 -6.16 6.21 -16.61
C GLY A 21 -7.41 6.13 -17.48
N ILE A 22 -8.57 6.51 -16.95
CA ILE A 22 -9.86 6.49 -17.66
C ILE A 22 -10.12 7.86 -18.27
N GLU A 23 -10.25 7.89 -19.59
CA GLU A 23 -10.60 9.11 -20.31
C GLU A 23 -12.03 9.57 -19.97
N LYS A 24 -12.25 10.89 -19.95
CA LYS A 24 -13.54 11.50 -19.57
C LYS A 24 -14.73 10.96 -20.38
N HIS A 25 -14.50 10.64 -21.67
CA HIS A 25 -15.53 10.12 -22.55
C HIS A 25 -15.89 8.64 -22.28
N ASN A 26 -15.04 7.92 -21.55
CA ASN A 26 -15.23 6.52 -21.16
C ASN A 26 -15.77 6.37 -19.72
N GLN A 27 -16.04 7.48 -19.03
CA GLN A 27 -16.63 7.48 -17.69
C GLN A 27 -18.07 6.97 -17.72
N THR A 28 -18.36 5.98 -16.88
CA THR A 28 -19.74 5.55 -16.64
C THR A 28 -20.25 6.21 -15.38
N ILE A 29 -21.30 7.04 -15.51
CA ILE A 29 -21.88 7.81 -14.41
C ILE A 29 -23.37 7.48 -14.31
N PHE A 30 -23.77 6.95 -13.17
CA PHE A 30 -25.15 6.75 -12.76
C PHE A 30 -25.57 7.84 -11.77
N HIS A 31 -26.84 8.21 -11.83
CA HIS A 31 -27.48 9.02 -10.80
C HIS A 31 -28.39 8.13 -9.94
N LEU A 32 -28.20 8.19 -8.62
CA LEU A 32 -28.97 7.45 -7.64
C LEU A 32 -30.10 8.31 -7.11
N THR A 33 -31.34 7.86 -7.31
CA THR A 33 -32.54 8.50 -6.73
C THR A 33 -33.29 7.51 -5.86
N HIS A 34 -33.82 7.95 -4.72
CA HIS A 34 -34.61 7.11 -3.83
C HIS A 34 -36.05 6.99 -4.35
N ILE A 35 -36.56 5.77 -4.50
CA ILE A 35 -37.98 5.53 -4.81
C ILE A 35 -38.76 5.37 -3.49
N ASN A 36 -38.25 4.53 -2.59
CA ASN A 36 -38.78 4.28 -1.25
C ASN A 36 -37.66 3.74 -0.34
N ASP A 37 -37.99 3.37 0.91
CA ASP A 37 -37.02 2.89 1.90
C ASP A 37 -36.27 1.61 1.49
N LYS A 38 -36.81 0.83 0.54
CA LYS A 38 -36.26 -0.45 0.08
C LYS A 38 -35.76 -0.43 -1.36
N GLU A 39 -36.07 0.62 -2.12
CA GLU A 39 -35.81 0.69 -3.55
C GLU A 39 -35.11 1.98 -3.91
N LYS A 40 -33.99 1.83 -4.63
CA LYS A 40 -33.28 2.93 -5.24
C LYS A 40 -33.21 2.72 -6.74
N LYS A 41 -33.33 3.80 -7.50
CA LYS A 41 -33.20 3.81 -8.94
C LYS A 41 -31.82 4.32 -9.32
N LEU A 42 -31.12 3.57 -10.17
CA LEU A 42 -29.93 4.04 -10.86
C LEU A 42 -30.31 4.44 -12.28
N SER A 43 -30.04 5.69 -12.64
CA SER A 43 -30.28 6.20 -13.99
C SER A 43 -28.94 6.52 -14.63
N LEU A 44 -28.61 5.87 -15.75
CA LEU A 44 -27.39 6.14 -16.49
C LEU A 44 -27.47 7.57 -17.07
N LYS A 45 -26.53 8.43 -16.68
CA LYS A 45 -26.41 9.81 -17.19
C LYS A 45 -25.35 9.91 -18.28
N ASN A 46 -24.28 9.15 -18.14
CA ASN A 46 -23.16 9.13 -19.08
C ASN A 46 -22.57 7.71 -19.11
N GLY A 47 -22.27 7.18 -20.29
CA GLY A 47 -21.65 5.87 -20.43
C GLY A 47 -21.85 5.20 -21.78
N HIS A 48 -21.08 4.14 -22.02
CA HIS A 48 -21.19 3.26 -23.18
C HIS A 48 -21.55 1.84 -22.73
N ASN A 49 -22.21 1.07 -23.60
CA ASN A 49 -22.63 -0.33 -23.30
C ASN A 49 -21.46 -1.27 -22.92
N LEU A 50 -20.21 -0.85 -23.13
CA LEU A 50 -18.96 -1.58 -22.87
C LEU A 50 -17.94 -0.75 -22.08
N ALA A 51 -18.39 0.25 -21.31
CA ALA A 51 -17.47 1.17 -20.66
C ALA A 51 -16.69 0.49 -19.49
N PRO A 52 -15.39 0.80 -19.36
CA PRO A 52 -14.53 0.19 -18.34
C PRO A 52 -14.97 0.55 -16.92
N GLU A 53 -14.79 -0.39 -16.00
CA GLU A 53 -14.92 -0.14 -14.55
C GLU A 53 -13.87 0.89 -14.08
N PRO A 54 -14.16 1.68 -13.03
CA PRO A 54 -15.37 1.67 -12.22
C PRO A 54 -16.56 2.41 -12.81
N TRP A 55 -17.74 2.06 -12.31
CA TRP A 55 -18.95 2.85 -12.51
C TRP A 55 -19.15 3.81 -11.34
N PHE A 56 -19.25 5.10 -11.66
CA PHE A 56 -19.50 6.16 -10.70
C PHE A 56 -21.00 6.31 -10.45
N ILE A 57 -21.37 6.55 -9.20
CA ILE A 57 -22.75 6.74 -8.77
C ILE A 57 -22.81 8.05 -8.00
N VAL A 58 -23.56 9.03 -8.49
CA VAL A 58 -23.80 10.30 -7.81
C VAL A 58 -25.18 10.26 -7.18
N ASP A 59 -25.27 10.49 -5.87
CA ASP A 59 -26.56 10.56 -5.18
C ASP A 59 -27.12 11.98 -5.08
N GLU A 60 -28.30 12.09 -4.47
CA GLU A 60 -29.04 13.34 -4.27
C GLU A 60 -28.29 14.38 -3.43
N ASN A 61 -27.28 13.98 -2.66
CA ASN A 61 -26.46 14.86 -1.82
C ASN A 61 -25.14 15.29 -2.49
N ASP A 62 -25.00 15.02 -3.79
CA ASP A 62 -23.77 15.20 -4.57
C ASP A 62 -22.60 14.34 -4.04
N GLU A 63 -22.89 13.23 -3.35
CA GLU A 63 -21.86 12.29 -2.92
C GLU A 63 -21.58 11.25 -4.02
N VAL A 64 -20.28 11.01 -4.26
CA VAL A 64 -19.82 10.06 -5.26
C VAL A 64 -19.51 8.72 -4.60
N LYS A 65 -20.20 7.69 -5.08
CA LYS A 65 -19.96 6.28 -4.80
C LYS A 65 -19.39 5.61 -6.06
N THR A 66 -18.74 4.47 -5.89
CA THR A 66 -18.12 3.73 -7.00
C THR A 66 -18.46 2.25 -6.90
N MET A 67 -18.64 1.61 -8.06
CA MET A 67 -18.86 0.18 -8.18
C MET A 67 -17.75 -0.44 -9.03
N PHE A 68 -17.16 -1.50 -8.49
CA PHE A 68 -16.19 -2.36 -9.15
C PHE A 68 -16.73 -3.79 -9.13
N SER A 69 -16.33 -4.62 -10.09
CA SER A 69 -16.53 -6.06 -9.94
C SER A 69 -15.76 -6.58 -8.72
N VAL A 70 -16.29 -7.63 -8.11
CA VAL A 70 -15.63 -8.34 -7.00
C VAL A 70 -14.24 -8.81 -7.41
N LYS A 71 -14.08 -9.22 -8.68
CA LYS A 71 -12.78 -9.62 -9.24
C LYS A 71 -11.77 -8.47 -9.20
N THR A 72 -12.13 -7.30 -9.74
CA THR A 72 -11.28 -6.11 -9.72
C THR A 72 -10.89 -5.72 -8.29
N LEU A 73 -11.83 -5.78 -7.34
CA LEU A 73 -11.55 -5.48 -5.93
C LEU A 73 -10.55 -6.47 -5.31
N ILE A 74 -10.69 -7.76 -5.59
CA ILE A 74 -9.76 -8.79 -5.10
C ILE A 74 -8.37 -8.57 -5.68
N GLU A 75 -8.25 -8.34 -6.98
CA GLU A 75 -6.97 -8.10 -7.66
C GLU A 75 -6.28 -6.84 -7.12
N PHE A 76 -7.04 -5.78 -6.85
CA PHE A 76 -6.53 -4.56 -6.22
C PHE A 76 -5.99 -4.84 -4.80
N LEU A 77 -6.75 -5.56 -3.96
CA LEU A 77 -6.33 -5.89 -2.60
C LEU A 77 -5.07 -6.77 -2.58
N GLN A 78 -4.99 -7.76 -3.49
CA GLN A 78 -3.81 -8.60 -3.64
C GLN A 78 -2.59 -7.80 -4.10
N SER A 79 -2.77 -6.90 -5.05
CA SER A 79 -1.70 -6.02 -5.54
C SER A 79 -1.21 -5.07 -4.44
N ALA A 80 -2.13 -4.47 -3.69
CA ALA A 80 -1.79 -3.61 -2.56
C ALA A 80 -1.01 -4.39 -1.48
N LYS A 81 -1.44 -5.61 -1.15
CA LYS A 81 -0.73 -6.48 -0.20
C LYS A 81 0.67 -6.85 -0.71
N LYS A 82 0.81 -7.15 -2.00
CA LYS A 82 2.11 -7.42 -2.61
C LYS A 82 3.03 -6.21 -2.51
N ILE A 83 2.56 -5.02 -2.89
CA ILE A 83 3.33 -3.77 -2.79
C ILE A 83 3.75 -3.49 -1.34
N GLN A 84 2.87 -3.77 -0.37
CA GLN A 84 3.20 -3.63 1.04
C GLN A 84 4.35 -4.57 1.46
N ASN A 85 4.29 -5.83 1.05
CA ASN A 85 5.35 -6.81 1.32
C ASN A 85 6.66 -6.45 0.63
N ASP A 86 6.61 -6.14 -0.67
CA ASP A 86 7.78 -5.75 -1.46
C ASP A 86 8.47 -4.52 -0.82
N ASN A 87 7.70 -3.52 -0.37
CA ASN A 87 8.24 -2.35 0.33
C ASN A 87 8.85 -2.69 1.70
N PHE A 88 8.28 -3.65 2.42
CA PHE A 88 8.82 -4.11 3.69
C PHE A 88 10.16 -4.81 3.49
N GLU A 89 10.22 -5.76 2.54
CA GLU A 89 11.42 -6.48 2.16
C GLU A 89 12.53 -5.50 1.75
N LEU A 90 12.26 -4.56 0.85
CA LEU A 90 13.24 -3.54 0.41
C LEU A 90 13.79 -2.70 1.57
N LYS A 91 12.96 -2.33 2.55
CA LYS A 91 13.41 -1.60 3.73
C LYS A 91 14.31 -2.46 4.61
N LEU A 92 13.98 -3.74 4.77
CA LEU A 92 14.79 -4.68 5.53
C LEU A 92 16.14 -4.92 4.85
N GLU A 93 16.14 -5.13 3.53
CA GLU A 93 17.37 -5.26 2.73
C GLU A 93 18.28 -4.04 2.95
N LYS A 94 17.71 -2.84 2.82
CA LYS A 94 18.44 -1.59 3.04
C LYS A 94 19.04 -1.50 4.45
N ALA A 95 18.26 -1.82 5.49
CA ALA A 95 18.71 -1.79 6.88
C ALA A 95 19.85 -2.78 7.15
N ILE A 96 19.78 -3.97 6.55
CA ILE A 96 20.85 -4.98 6.63
C ILE A 96 22.12 -4.46 5.96
N TYR A 97 22.04 -3.96 4.72
CA TYR A 97 23.20 -3.45 3.99
C TYR A 97 23.90 -2.29 4.69
N GLN A 98 23.14 -1.43 5.38
CA GLN A 98 23.71 -0.31 6.15
C GLN A 98 24.64 -0.77 7.28
N GLN A 99 24.48 -2.00 7.77
CA GLN A 99 25.33 -2.58 8.81
C GLN A 99 26.45 -3.48 8.25
N ILE A 100 26.62 -3.53 6.92
CA ILE A 100 27.72 -4.24 6.25
C ILE A 100 27.78 -5.72 6.65
N PRO A 101 26.83 -6.55 6.19
CA PRO A 101 26.81 -7.97 6.51
C PRO A 101 28.02 -8.68 5.90
N ILE A 102 28.52 -9.71 6.58
CA ILE A 102 29.53 -10.63 6.01
C ILE A 102 28.86 -11.54 4.98
N ASP A 103 27.72 -12.14 5.37
CA ASP A 103 26.83 -12.88 4.49
C ASP A 103 25.42 -12.31 4.63
N PHE A 104 24.88 -11.81 3.52
CA PHE A 104 23.55 -11.21 3.49
C PHE A 104 22.45 -12.23 3.80
N ASN A 105 22.55 -13.44 3.26
CA ASN A 105 21.50 -14.46 3.39
C ASN A 105 21.37 -14.97 4.83
N ASP A 106 22.50 -15.06 5.54
CA ASP A 106 22.51 -15.44 6.96
C ASP A 106 21.82 -14.38 7.80
N VAL A 107 22.17 -13.10 7.62
CA VAL A 107 21.53 -11.99 8.34
C VAL A 107 20.05 -11.90 8.00
N TRP A 108 19.68 -12.07 6.73
CA TRP A 108 18.28 -12.08 6.28
C TRP A 108 17.46 -13.15 6.99
N THR A 109 18.00 -14.38 7.07
CA THR A 109 17.34 -15.51 7.72
C THR A 109 17.10 -15.24 9.20
N VAL A 110 18.11 -14.72 9.91
CA VAL A 110 17.99 -14.36 11.34
C VAL A 110 17.01 -13.21 11.55
N ALA A 111 17.04 -12.19 10.69
CA ALA A 111 16.13 -11.06 10.77
C ALA A 111 14.67 -11.48 10.56
N MET A 112 14.41 -12.31 9.56
CA MET A 112 13.06 -12.85 9.30
C MET A 112 12.55 -13.73 10.44
N ASP A 113 13.42 -14.50 11.10
CA ASP A 113 13.04 -15.30 12.27
C ASP A 113 12.64 -14.41 13.46
N GLU A 114 13.42 -13.38 13.76
CA GLU A 114 13.10 -12.42 14.82
C GLU A 114 11.81 -11.61 14.50
N ILE A 115 11.59 -11.26 13.23
CA ILE A 115 10.33 -10.63 12.78
C ILE A 115 9.14 -11.56 13.03
N LYS A 116 9.22 -12.84 12.61
CA LYS A 116 8.16 -13.83 12.85
C LYS A 116 7.89 -14.01 14.34
N HIS A 117 8.94 -13.99 15.17
CA HIS A 117 8.82 -14.07 16.61
C HIS A 117 8.13 -12.83 17.21
N GLN A 118 8.40 -11.62 16.73
CA GLN A 118 7.68 -10.41 17.14
C GLN A 118 6.22 -10.42 16.69
N VAL A 119 5.95 -10.89 15.47
CA VAL A 119 4.59 -11.01 14.93
C VAL A 119 3.76 -12.03 15.71
N SER A 120 4.34 -13.17 16.07
CA SER A 120 3.65 -14.17 16.90
C SER A 120 3.32 -13.66 18.32
N LYS A 121 4.03 -12.64 18.81
CA LYS A 121 3.72 -11.91 20.05
C LYS A 121 2.65 -10.82 19.89
N GLY A 122 2.09 -10.67 18.69
CA GLY A 122 1.00 -9.74 18.40
C GLY A 122 1.43 -8.38 17.83
N ILE A 123 2.72 -8.18 17.56
CA ILE A 123 3.20 -6.96 16.90
C ILE A 123 2.85 -7.05 15.41
N LYS A 124 2.31 -5.99 14.83
CA LYS A 124 2.09 -5.94 13.37
C LYS A 124 3.41 -5.71 12.66
N GLU A 125 3.66 -6.44 11.59
CA GLU A 125 4.89 -6.35 10.76
C GLU A 125 5.22 -4.90 10.34
N VAL A 126 4.21 -4.11 10.00
CA VAL A 126 4.35 -2.69 9.63
C VAL A 126 4.84 -1.76 10.75
N ASN A 127 4.77 -2.20 12.00
CA ASN A 127 5.17 -1.41 13.18
C ASN A 127 6.57 -1.80 13.67
N ILE A 128 7.25 -2.73 13.01
CA ILE A 128 8.59 -3.16 13.40
C ILE A 128 9.59 -2.10 12.94
N ASP A 129 10.37 -1.57 13.88
CA ASP A 129 11.52 -0.74 13.58
C ASP A 129 12.66 -1.62 13.07
N LEU A 130 12.87 -1.59 11.75
CA LEU A 130 13.84 -2.44 11.07
C LEU A 130 15.28 -2.04 11.39
N ASP A 131 15.56 -0.75 11.58
CA ASP A 131 16.91 -0.28 11.90
C ASP A 131 17.31 -0.75 13.30
N GLN A 132 16.38 -0.64 14.26
CA GLN A 132 16.60 -1.13 15.61
C GLN A 132 16.65 -2.67 15.65
N LEU A 133 15.84 -3.36 14.85
CA LEU A 133 15.90 -4.81 14.69
C LEU A 133 17.31 -5.25 14.25
N ILE A 134 17.85 -4.69 13.17
CA ILE A 134 19.18 -5.07 12.67
C ILE A 134 20.26 -4.68 13.69
N SER A 135 20.17 -3.53 14.36
CA SER A 135 21.12 -3.15 15.42
C SER A 135 21.14 -4.15 16.58
N ASN A 136 19.98 -4.67 16.96
CA ASN A 136 19.87 -5.70 17.98
C ASN A 136 20.49 -7.03 17.50
N ILE A 137 20.29 -7.40 16.23
CA ILE A 137 20.89 -8.59 15.63
C ILE A 137 22.41 -8.46 15.56
N HIS A 138 22.94 -7.30 15.15
CA HIS A 138 24.38 -7.01 15.15
C HIS A 138 25.00 -7.14 16.54
N THR A 139 24.26 -6.74 17.58
CA THR A 139 24.72 -6.87 18.98
C THR A 139 24.70 -8.32 19.46
N LYS A 140 23.64 -9.08 19.13
CA LYS A 140 23.49 -10.50 19.51
C LYS A 140 24.40 -11.44 18.71
N HIS A 141 24.64 -11.13 17.44
CA HIS A 141 25.37 -11.95 16.47
C HIS A 141 26.41 -11.11 15.73
N PRO A 142 27.47 -10.62 16.42
CA PRO A 142 28.47 -9.74 15.81
C PRO A 142 29.27 -10.44 14.70
N ASN A 143 29.31 -11.77 14.70
CA ASN A 143 29.97 -12.60 13.68
C ASN A 143 29.26 -12.58 12.31
N LEU A 144 28.06 -12.01 12.21
CA LEU A 144 27.34 -11.87 10.95
C LEU A 144 27.67 -10.56 10.21
N PHE A 145 28.39 -9.64 10.85
CA PHE A 145 28.66 -8.31 10.32
C PHE A 145 30.14 -7.96 10.36
N ILE A 146 30.55 -7.07 9.46
CA ILE A 146 31.95 -6.68 9.35
C ILE A 146 32.32 -5.72 10.48
N ASN A 147 33.26 -6.14 11.33
CA ASN A 147 33.86 -5.24 12.31
C ASN A 147 35.01 -4.43 11.69
N MET A 148 34.69 -3.23 11.22
CA MET A 148 35.65 -2.27 10.64
C MET A 148 36.84 -1.97 11.55
N LYS A 149 36.64 -1.95 12.89
CA LYS A 149 37.74 -1.69 13.84
C LYS A 149 38.76 -2.81 13.84
N GLU A 150 38.32 -4.06 13.78
CA GLU A 150 39.20 -5.22 13.69
C GLU A 150 39.92 -5.29 12.34
N MET A 151 39.24 -4.96 11.24
CA MET A 151 39.88 -4.90 9.92
C MET A 151 40.99 -3.85 9.85
N MET A 152 40.74 -2.65 10.37
CA MET A 152 41.73 -1.57 10.39
C MET A 152 42.94 -1.88 11.28
N GLN A 153 42.77 -2.67 12.34
CA GLN A 153 43.89 -3.10 13.19
C GLN A 153 44.72 -4.22 12.55
N LYS A 154 44.09 -5.12 11.78
CA LYS A 154 44.78 -6.20 11.05
C LYS A 154 45.56 -5.69 9.83
N GLY A 155 45.11 -4.63 9.16
CA GLY A 155 45.78 -4.03 8.00
C GLY A 155 46.99 -3.14 8.31
N LYS A 156 47.30 -2.89 9.60
CA LYS A 156 48.48 -2.13 10.05
C LYS A 156 49.67 -3.01 10.48
N LYS A 157 49.61 -4.31 10.21
CA LYS A 157 50.71 -5.26 10.44
C LYS A 157 51.40 -5.64 9.14
#